data_AF-N8U0G6-F1
#
_entry.id   AF-N8U0G6-F1
#
_cell.length_a   1.000
_cell.length_b   1.000
_cell.length_c   1.000
_cell.angle_alpha   90.00
_cell.angle_beta   90.00
_cell.angle_gamma   90.00
#
_symmetry.space_group_name_H-M   'P 1'
#
loop_
_entity.id
_entity.type
_entity.pdbx_description
1 polymer ?
#
loop_
_entity_poly.entity_id
_entity_poly.type
_entity_poly.pdbx_seq_one_letter_code
_entity_poly.pdbx_strand_id
1 'polypeptide(L)'
;MTAIANNHVVSFHYTLTNAEGETLDQSQGEPLAYLHGAGNIIPGLEKALEGKTVGEKLTVNVPAAEGYGEYNPDLVQEVPAQMFQGVEKIEAGMQFQAQTDDGVQIVTVKSVEGDTIIVDANFPLAGQDLTFQVEIVEVRDATAQELEHGHVHGAGGHHH
;
A
#
# COMPACT_ATOMS: atom_id res chain seq x y z
N MET A 1 -3.58 22.72 -19.44
CA MET A 1 -3.60 21.88 -18.23
C MET A 1 -2.28 21.15 -18.18
N THR A 2 -1.64 21.09 -17.02
CA THR A 2 -0.38 20.35 -16.84
C THR A 2 -0.71 18.86 -16.80
N ALA A 3 -0.09 18.09 -17.70
CA ALA A 3 -0.18 16.63 -17.68
C ALA A 3 0.83 16.09 -16.67
N ILE A 4 0.46 15.02 -15.95
CA ILE A 4 1.36 14.30 -15.06
C ILE A 4 2.55 13.79 -15.86
N ALA A 5 3.74 13.98 -15.28
CA ALA A 5 5.03 13.59 -15.81
C ALA A 5 6.01 13.45 -14.63
N ASN A 6 7.18 12.86 -14.87
CA ASN A 6 8.25 12.81 -13.87
C ASN A 6 8.52 14.16 -13.20
N ASN A 7 8.80 14.13 -11.90
CA ASN A 7 9.09 15.28 -11.05
C ASN A 7 7.88 16.20 -10.78
N HIS A 8 6.67 15.78 -11.13
CA HIS A 8 5.45 16.44 -10.65
C HIS A 8 5.00 15.88 -9.30
N VAL A 9 4.52 16.78 -8.44
CA VAL A 9 3.69 16.40 -7.30
C VAL A 9 2.25 16.33 -7.76
N VAL A 10 1.60 15.21 -7.44
CA VAL A 10 0.23 14.90 -7.82
C VAL A 10 -0.58 14.62 -6.57
N SER A 11 -1.71 15.29 -6.46
CA SER A 11 -2.70 15.05 -5.40
C SER A 11 -3.96 14.45 -6.01
N PHE A 12 -4.49 13.39 -5.41
CA PHE A 12 -5.71 12.72 -5.88
C PHE A 12 -6.56 12.14 -4.74
N HIS A 13 -7.87 12.11 -4.95
CA HIS A 13 -8.78 11.28 -4.15
C HIS A 13 -8.85 9.89 -4.73
N TYR A 14 -9.05 8.90 -3.86
CA TYR A 14 -9.21 7.53 -4.32
C TYR A 14 -10.16 6.69 -3.46
N THR A 15 -10.68 5.65 -4.10
CA THR A 15 -11.28 4.49 -3.44
C THR A 15 -10.60 3.25 -3.97
N LEU A 16 -10.09 2.42 -3.06
CA LEU A 16 -9.44 1.15 -3.34
C LEU A 16 -10.41 0.01 -3.00
N THR A 17 -10.66 -0.86 -3.96
CA THR A 17 -11.46 -2.08 -3.76
C THR A 17 -10.70 -3.33 -4.19
N ASN A 18 -11.07 -4.46 -3.57
CA ASN A 18 -10.66 -5.79 -4.06
C ASN A 18 -11.49 -6.23 -5.28
N ALA A 19 -11.22 -7.44 -5.79
CA ALA A 19 -11.95 -8.03 -6.92
C ALA A 19 -13.43 -8.32 -6.62
N GLU A 20 -13.82 -8.43 -5.36
CA GLU A 20 -15.21 -8.63 -4.92
C GLU A 20 -15.97 -7.30 -4.77
N GLY A 21 -15.29 -6.17 -4.98
CA GLY A 21 -15.85 -4.83 -4.83
C GLY A 21 -15.93 -4.34 -3.38
N GLU A 22 -15.31 -5.04 -2.44
CA GLU A 22 -15.17 -4.57 -1.05
C GLU A 22 -14.19 -3.41 -1.00
N THR A 23 -14.59 -2.30 -0.36
CA THR A 23 -13.70 -1.17 -0.12
C THR A 23 -12.67 -1.52 0.94
N LEU A 24 -11.40 -1.54 0.52
CA LEU A 24 -10.27 -1.80 1.40
C LEU A 24 -9.72 -0.50 2.02
N ASP A 25 -9.67 0.57 1.23
CA ASP A 25 -9.21 1.88 1.68
C ASP A 25 -9.78 3.02 0.83
N GLN A 26 -9.75 4.24 1.34
CA GLN A 26 -10.16 5.44 0.59
C GLN A 26 -9.63 6.73 1.22
N SER A 27 -9.47 7.77 0.40
CA SER A 27 -9.14 9.11 0.89
C SER A 27 -10.25 9.67 1.80
N GLN A 28 -9.92 10.02 3.04
CA GLN A 28 -10.86 10.53 4.05
C GLN A 28 -10.93 12.06 4.03
N GLY A 29 -11.43 12.64 2.94
CA GLY A 29 -11.58 14.10 2.79
C GLY A 29 -10.29 14.82 2.38
N GLU A 30 -9.12 14.35 2.81
CA GLU A 30 -7.82 14.83 2.33
C GLU A 30 -7.32 13.96 1.16
N PRO A 31 -6.84 14.56 0.05
CA PRO A 31 -6.26 13.82 -1.05
C PRO A 31 -4.91 13.21 -0.68
N LEU A 32 -4.56 12.08 -1.30
CA LEU A 32 -3.21 11.52 -1.23
C LEU A 32 -2.31 12.30 -2.18
N ALA A 33 -1.13 12.71 -1.70
CA ALA A 33 -0.13 13.38 -2.51
C ALA A 33 1.10 12.49 -2.71
N TYR A 34 1.64 12.44 -3.92
CA TYR A 34 2.87 11.71 -4.23
C TYR A 34 3.74 12.46 -5.24
N LEU A 35 5.02 12.06 -5.31
CA LEU A 35 5.99 12.55 -6.28
C LEU A 35 6.10 11.54 -7.41
N HIS A 36 5.73 11.95 -8.62
CA HIS A 36 5.73 11.08 -9.78
C HIS A 36 7.15 10.78 -10.27
N GLY A 37 7.42 9.50 -10.49
CA GLY A 37 8.72 8.96 -10.86
C GLY A 37 9.62 8.62 -9.66
N ALA A 38 9.12 8.76 -8.43
CA ALA A 38 9.87 8.47 -7.21
C ALA A 38 9.54 7.12 -6.57
N GLY A 39 8.55 6.37 -7.09
CA GLY A 39 8.15 5.07 -6.53
C GLY A 39 7.43 5.18 -5.18
N ASN A 40 6.76 6.31 -4.93
CA ASN A 40 6.04 6.56 -3.68
C ASN A 40 4.69 5.83 -3.58
N ILE A 41 4.17 5.36 -4.71
CA ILE A 41 2.95 4.55 -4.80
C ILE A 41 3.23 3.30 -5.64
N ILE A 42 2.29 2.35 -5.64
CA ILE A 42 2.44 1.11 -6.39
C ILE A 42 2.64 1.36 -7.90
N PRO A 43 3.56 0.63 -8.58
CA PRO A 43 3.95 0.91 -9.95
C PRO A 43 2.81 0.95 -10.97
N GLY A 44 1.83 0.05 -10.84
CA GLY A 44 0.70 -0.03 -11.75
C GLY A 44 -0.21 1.21 -11.68
N LEU A 45 -0.37 1.78 -10.49
CA LEU A 45 -1.14 3.01 -10.31
C LEU A 45 -0.37 4.22 -10.85
N GLU A 46 0.91 4.36 -10.52
CA GLU A 46 1.75 5.46 -11.02
C GLU A 46 1.74 5.51 -12.55
N LYS A 47 2.00 4.37 -13.20
CA LYS A 47 1.97 4.24 -14.67
C LYS A 47 0.63 4.63 -15.28
N ALA A 48 -0.49 4.31 -14.62
CA ALA A 48 -1.83 4.63 -15.13
C ALA A 48 -2.17 6.13 -15.00
N LEU A 49 -1.53 6.84 -14.07
CA LEU A 49 -1.71 8.27 -13.86
C LEU A 49 -0.84 9.12 -14.79
N GLU A 50 0.21 8.58 -15.40
CA GLU A 50 1.07 9.29 -16.34
C GLU A 50 0.26 9.94 -17.48
N GLY A 51 0.56 11.22 -17.76
CA GLY A 51 -0.11 11.99 -18.80
C GLY A 51 -1.54 12.47 -18.47
N LYS A 52 -2.10 12.09 -17.32
CA LYS A 52 -3.42 12.56 -16.88
C LYS A 52 -3.37 13.99 -16.35
N THR A 53 -4.51 14.65 -16.30
CA THR A 53 -4.65 16.07 -15.95
C THR A 53 -5.64 16.28 -14.81
N VAL A 54 -5.54 17.44 -14.16
CA VAL A 54 -6.45 17.84 -13.06
C VAL A 54 -7.91 17.77 -13.50
N GLY A 55 -8.76 17.17 -12.66
CA GLY A 55 -10.19 16.96 -12.88
C GLY A 55 -10.53 15.65 -13.59
N GLU A 56 -9.56 14.91 -14.11
CA GLU A 56 -9.82 13.58 -14.66
C GLU A 56 -10.18 12.57 -13.57
N LYS A 57 -11.17 11.73 -13.89
CA LYS A 57 -11.58 10.58 -13.08
C LYS A 57 -11.35 9.30 -13.87
N LEU A 58 -10.78 8.29 -13.23
CA LEU A 58 -10.45 7.04 -13.88
C LEU A 58 -10.56 5.86 -12.92
N THR A 59 -10.87 4.70 -13.50
CA THR A 59 -10.80 3.42 -12.81
C THR A 59 -9.58 2.68 -13.33
N VAL A 60 -8.68 2.29 -12.42
CA VAL A 60 -7.43 1.59 -12.72
C VAL A 60 -7.48 0.22 -12.07
N ASN A 61 -7.38 -0.82 -12.89
CA ASN A 61 -7.16 -2.18 -12.41
C ASN A 61 -5.65 -2.43 -12.35
N VAL A 62 -5.14 -2.69 -11.15
CA VAL A 62 -3.73 -2.96 -10.88
C VAL A 62 -3.59 -4.44 -10.53
N PRO A 63 -2.93 -5.24 -11.38
CA PRO A 63 -2.69 -6.65 -11.06
C PRO A 63 -1.74 -6.76 -9.86
N ALA A 64 -1.82 -7.85 -9.10
CA ALA A 64 -1.01 -8.06 -7.90
C ALA A 64 0.50 -7.77 -8.11
N ALA A 65 1.05 -8.24 -9.24
CA ALA A 65 2.46 -8.05 -9.61
C ALA A 65 2.89 -6.58 -9.82
N GLU A 66 1.97 -5.69 -10.18
CA GLU A 66 2.21 -4.23 -10.29
C GLU A 66 1.66 -3.46 -9.07
N GLY A 67 1.09 -4.18 -8.10
CA GLY A 67 0.52 -3.67 -6.85
C GLY A 67 1.45 -3.92 -5.66
N TYR A 68 0.95 -4.69 -4.69
CA TYR A 68 1.70 -5.05 -3.48
C TYR A 68 2.51 -6.35 -3.61
N GLY A 69 2.72 -6.82 -4.84
CA GLY A 69 3.48 -8.02 -5.15
C GLY A 69 2.61 -9.28 -5.17
N GLU A 70 3.22 -10.35 -5.65
CA GLU A 70 2.60 -11.67 -5.66
C GLU A 70 2.58 -12.28 -4.25
N TYR A 71 1.59 -13.14 -4.01
CA TYR A 71 1.54 -13.91 -2.77
C TYR A 71 2.65 -14.94 -2.77
N ASN A 72 3.50 -14.92 -1.73
CA ASN A 72 4.55 -15.89 -1.55
C ASN A 72 4.15 -16.95 -0.51
N PRO A 73 3.87 -18.20 -0.90
CA PRO A 73 3.52 -19.26 0.04
C PRO A 73 4.66 -19.61 1.00
N ASP A 74 5.92 -19.35 0.65
CA ASP A 74 7.08 -19.63 1.50
C ASP A 74 7.19 -18.66 2.69
N LEU A 75 6.44 -17.54 2.67
CA LEU A 75 6.32 -16.60 3.79
C LEU A 75 5.23 -17.01 4.80
N VAL A 76 4.55 -18.15 4.57
CA VAL A 76 3.61 -18.75 5.52
C VAL A 76 4.37 -19.77 6.36
N GLN A 77 4.30 -19.62 7.68
CA GLN A 77 5.06 -20.46 8.60
C GLN A 77 4.18 -21.01 9.71
N GLU A 78 4.50 -22.23 10.12
CA GLU A 78 3.95 -22.85 11.31
C GLU A 78 4.85 -22.52 12.49
N VAL A 79 4.30 -21.86 13.52
CA VAL A 79 5.05 -21.49 14.72
C VAL A 79 4.39 -22.07 15.96
N PRO A 80 5.18 -22.49 16.98
CA PRO A 80 4.61 -23.00 18.21
C PRO A 80 3.81 -21.92 18.96
N ALA A 81 2.65 -22.29 19.50
CA ALA A 81 1.81 -21.36 20.27
C ALA A 81 2.53 -20.75 21.49
N GLN A 82 3.56 -21.42 22.01
CA GLN A 82 4.40 -20.89 23.09
C GLN A 82 5.15 -19.59 22.72
N MET A 83 5.32 -19.28 21.43
CA MET A 83 5.93 -18.00 21.01
C MET A 83 5.04 -16.79 21.31
N PHE A 84 3.74 -17.01 21.56
CA PHE A 84 2.75 -15.96 21.84
C PHE A 84 2.36 -15.90 23.32
N GLN A 85 3.26 -16.35 24.21
CA GLN A 85 3.04 -16.28 25.65
C GLN A 85 2.73 -14.86 26.12
N GLY A 86 1.72 -14.72 26.98
CA GLY A 86 1.26 -13.43 27.49
C GLY A 86 0.12 -12.80 26.68
N VAL A 87 -0.26 -13.39 25.55
CA VAL A 87 -1.48 -13.03 24.82
C VAL A 87 -2.62 -13.93 25.29
N GLU A 88 -3.72 -13.34 25.78
CA GLU A 88 -4.84 -14.09 26.36
C GLU A 88 -5.54 -15.01 25.36
N LYS A 89 -5.63 -14.59 24.09
CA LYS A 89 -6.28 -15.33 23.01
C LYS A 89 -5.66 -14.98 21.67
N ILE A 90 -5.33 -15.99 20.87
CA ILE A 90 -4.86 -15.81 19.48
C ILE A 90 -5.99 -16.16 18.52
N GLU A 91 -6.22 -15.28 17.55
CA GLU A 91 -7.26 -15.45 16.54
C GLU A 91 -6.73 -15.10 15.15
N ALA A 92 -7.34 -15.68 14.12
CA ALA A 92 -7.06 -15.32 12.74
C ALA A 92 -7.28 -13.80 12.51
N GLY A 93 -6.39 -13.20 11.73
CA GLY A 93 -6.35 -11.76 11.45
C GLY A 93 -5.54 -10.94 12.47
N MET A 94 -5.17 -11.49 13.62
CA MET A 94 -4.29 -10.77 14.56
C MET A 94 -2.91 -10.56 13.96
N GLN A 95 -2.34 -9.37 14.17
CA GLN A 95 -1.02 -9.01 13.68
C GLN A 95 0.00 -8.91 14.81
N PHE A 96 1.22 -9.39 14.54
CA PHE A 96 2.33 -9.39 15.49
C PHE A 96 3.61 -8.89 14.83
N GLN A 97 4.50 -8.31 15.62
CA GLN A 97 5.86 -7.99 15.17
C GLN A 97 6.77 -9.19 15.46
N ALA A 98 7.25 -9.83 14.41
CA ALA A 98 8.26 -10.87 14.46
C ALA A 98 9.65 -10.26 14.24
N GLN A 99 10.64 -10.71 15.00
CA GLN A 99 12.03 -10.34 14.77
C GLN A 99 12.67 -11.38 13.85
N THR A 100 13.12 -10.95 12.69
CA THR A 100 13.78 -11.77 11.65
C THR A 100 15.23 -11.32 11.46
N ASP A 101 16.00 -12.08 10.69
CA ASP A 101 17.38 -11.70 10.32
C ASP A 101 17.43 -10.38 9.54
N ASP A 102 16.37 -10.06 8.79
CA ASP A 102 16.19 -8.82 8.03
C ASP A 102 15.57 -7.67 8.84
N GLY A 103 15.29 -7.90 10.14
CA GLY A 103 14.73 -6.91 11.06
C GLY A 103 13.31 -7.23 11.53
N VAL A 104 12.60 -6.21 12.00
CA VAL A 104 11.23 -6.38 12.51
C VAL A 104 10.26 -6.46 11.34
N GLN A 105 9.52 -7.57 11.25
CA GLN A 105 8.51 -7.81 10.23
C GLN A 105 7.14 -7.99 10.88
N ILE A 106 6.09 -7.48 10.25
CA ILE A 106 4.71 -7.73 10.69
C ILE A 106 4.26 -9.07 10.10
N VAL A 107 3.71 -9.94 10.94
CA VAL A 107 3.08 -11.20 10.55
C VAL A 107 1.62 -11.22 10.96
N THR A 108 0.77 -11.85 10.15
CA THR A 108 -0.67 -12.00 10.41
C THR A 108 -1.00 -13.45 10.70
N VAL A 109 -1.76 -13.73 11.75
CA VAL A 109 -2.24 -15.09 12.05
C VAL A 109 -3.27 -15.49 11.01
N LYS A 110 -3.06 -16.60 10.29
CA LYS A 110 -4.07 -17.17 9.38
C LYS A 110 -5.01 -18.12 10.09
N SER A 111 -4.47 -18.99 10.94
CA SER A 111 -5.24 -19.99 11.67
C SER A 111 -4.51 -20.42 12.94
N VAL A 112 -5.29 -20.99 13.86
CA VAL A 112 -4.79 -21.59 15.11
C VAL A 112 -5.23 -23.05 15.12
N GLU A 113 -4.25 -23.95 15.20
CA GLU A 113 -4.42 -25.40 15.06
C GLU A 113 -3.80 -26.12 16.25
N GLY A 114 -4.57 -26.23 17.35
CA GLY A 114 -4.09 -26.82 18.59
C GLY A 114 -2.93 -26.01 19.20
N ASP A 115 -1.75 -26.63 19.29
CA ASP A 115 -0.52 -26.01 19.78
C ASP A 115 0.31 -25.31 18.69
N THR A 116 -0.19 -25.27 17.46
CA THR A 116 0.48 -24.66 16.29
C THR A 116 -0.32 -23.45 15.81
N ILE A 117 0.37 -22.37 15.48
CA ILE A 117 -0.22 -21.16 14.90
C ILE A 117 0.37 -20.98 13.51
N ILE A 118 -0.50 -20.80 12.52
CA ILE A 118 -0.09 -20.50 11.15
C ILE A 118 -0.01 -18.99 11.01
N VAL A 119 1.17 -18.47 10.72
CA VAL A 119 1.41 -17.04 10.49
C VAL A 119 1.79 -16.78 9.04
N ASP A 120 1.44 -15.60 8.56
CA ASP A 120 1.68 -15.14 7.19
C ASP A 120 2.44 -13.82 7.23
N ALA A 121 3.64 -13.83 6.67
CA ALA A 121 4.53 -12.69 6.63
C ALA A 121 4.42 -11.88 5.33
N ASN A 122 3.51 -12.24 4.41
CA ASN A 122 3.22 -11.46 3.22
C ASN A 122 2.65 -10.08 3.59
N PHE A 123 2.82 -9.11 2.67
CA PHE A 123 2.09 -7.87 2.76
C PHE A 123 0.56 -8.14 2.75
N PRO A 124 -0.27 -7.47 3.55
CA PRO A 124 -1.69 -7.81 3.71
C PRO A 124 -2.50 -7.90 2.40
N LEU A 125 -2.11 -7.12 1.38
CA LEU A 125 -2.75 -7.09 0.06
C LEU A 125 -1.95 -7.84 -1.03
N ALA A 126 -0.91 -8.59 -0.68
CA ALA A 126 -0.13 -9.37 -1.64
C ALA A 126 -1.00 -10.43 -2.34
N GLY A 127 -0.78 -10.63 -3.63
CA GLY A 127 -1.54 -11.54 -4.47
C GLY A 127 -2.95 -11.07 -4.84
N GLN A 128 -3.37 -9.89 -4.39
CA GLN A 128 -4.68 -9.34 -4.75
C GLN A 128 -4.57 -8.41 -5.96
N ASP A 129 -5.44 -8.62 -6.93
CA ASP A 129 -5.73 -7.63 -7.96
C ASP A 129 -6.60 -6.52 -7.35
N LEU A 130 -6.20 -5.28 -7.58
CA LEU A 130 -6.76 -4.12 -6.94
C LEU A 130 -7.44 -3.20 -7.96
N THR A 131 -8.52 -2.55 -7.55
CA THR A 131 -9.20 -1.54 -8.36
C THR A 131 -9.15 -0.20 -7.65
N PHE A 132 -8.57 0.80 -8.30
CA PHE A 132 -8.51 2.17 -7.83
C PHE A 132 -9.46 3.03 -8.65
N GLN A 133 -10.43 3.66 -7.99
CA GLN A 133 -11.16 4.79 -8.56
C GLN A 133 -10.43 6.05 -8.12
N VAL A 134 -9.98 6.87 -9.06
CA VAL A 134 -9.13 8.03 -8.79
C VAL A 134 -9.76 9.30 -9.35
N GLU A 135 -9.63 10.40 -8.63
CA GLU A 135 -9.93 11.76 -9.08
C GLU A 135 -8.71 12.66 -8.82
N ILE A 136 -8.10 13.17 -9.89
CA ILE A 136 -6.91 14.02 -9.79
C ILE A 136 -7.34 15.44 -9.41
N VAL A 137 -6.83 15.96 -8.30
CA VAL A 137 -7.20 17.28 -7.77
C VAL A 137 -6.13 18.34 -7.99
N GLU A 138 -4.85 17.95 -8.06
CA GLU A 138 -3.75 18.89 -8.27
C GLU A 138 -2.58 18.22 -9.00
N VAL A 139 -1.92 19.00 -9.87
CA VAL A 139 -0.64 18.66 -10.50
C VAL A 139 0.23 19.91 -10.47
N ARG A 140 1.42 19.81 -9.88
CA ARG A 140 2.39 20.92 -9.81
C ARG A 140 3.82 20.40 -9.98
N ASP A 141 4.74 21.29 -10.30
CA ASP A 141 6.17 21.00 -10.20
C ASP A 141 6.57 20.70 -8.75
N ALA A 142 7.44 19.71 -8.57
CA ALA A 142 8.10 19.47 -7.29
C ALA A 142 9.11 20.58 -6.98
N THR A 143 9.24 20.89 -5.70
CA THR A 143 10.32 21.77 -5.22
C THR A 143 11.66 21.05 -5.26
N ALA A 144 12.76 21.79 -5.27
CA ALA A 144 14.10 21.21 -5.21
C ALA A 144 14.27 20.27 -4.00
N GLN A 145 13.70 20.63 -2.85
CA GLN A 145 13.77 19.82 -1.63
C GLN A 145 13.01 18.50 -1.76
N GLU A 146 11.82 18.51 -2.36
CA GLU A 146 11.02 17.30 -2.60
C GLU A 146 11.73 16.35 -3.56
N LEU A 147 12.43 16.89 -4.57
CA LEU A 147 13.27 16.09 -5.48
C LEU A 147 14.49 15.50 -4.78
N GLU A 148 15.17 16.28 -3.93
CA GLU A 148 16.31 15.80 -3.15
C GLU A 148 15.91 14.71 -2.15
N HIS A 149 14.70 14.80 -1.58
CA HIS A 149 14.20 13.85 -0.59
C HIS A 149 13.43 12.67 -1.20
N GLY A 150 13.01 12.77 -2.45
CA GLY A 150 12.22 11.76 -3.16
C GLY A 150 10.75 11.69 -2.73
N HIS A 151 10.24 12.64 -1.94
CA HIS A 151 8.86 12.65 -1.49
C HIS A 151 8.31 14.06 -1.28
N VAL A 152 6.97 14.15 -1.22
CA VAL A 152 6.23 15.41 -1.10
C VAL A 152 6.35 15.95 0.33
N HIS A 153 6.48 17.27 0.47
CA HIS A 153 6.43 17.99 1.74
C HIS A 153 5.13 18.79 1.84
N GLY A 154 4.50 18.83 3.03
CA GLY A 154 3.27 19.59 3.28
C GLY A 154 2.04 18.70 3.51
N ALA A 155 0.83 19.22 3.25
CA ALA A 155 -0.42 18.48 3.46
C ALA A 155 -0.43 17.19 2.63
N GLY A 156 -0.52 16.04 3.30
CA GLY A 156 -0.45 14.70 2.68
C GLY A 156 0.96 14.16 2.42
N GLY A 157 2.02 14.90 2.77
CA GLY A 157 3.42 14.46 2.67
C GLY A 157 4.04 14.06 4.02
N HIS A 158 5.24 13.47 3.99
CA HIS A 158 6.01 13.22 5.21
C HIS A 158 6.70 14.51 5.67
N HIS A 159 6.48 14.91 6.92
CA HIS A 159 7.25 15.98 7.55
C HIS A 159 8.49 15.40 8.22
N HIS A 160 9.67 15.93 7.87
CA HIS A 160 10.90 15.75 8.62
C HIS A 160 11.17 16.99 9.49
#